data_AF-A0A1Y2H656-F1
#
_entry.id   AF-A0A1Y2H656-F1
#
_cell.length_a   1.000
_cell.length_b   1.000
_cell.length_c   1.000
_cell.angle_alpha   90.00
_cell.angle_beta   90.00
_cell.angle_gamma   90.00
#
_symmetry.space_group_name_H-M   'P 1'
#
loop_
_entity.id
_entity.type
_entity.pdbx_description
1 polymer ?
#
loop_
_entity_poly.entity_id
_entity_poly.type
_entity_poly.pdbx_seq_one_letter_code
_entity_poly.pdbx_strand_id
1 'polypeptide(L)'
;MSRSLLTKLAGGSKLEVLKFGLYVFTPIAIMYYTGVPEFLEREVMPLRTKLFRLDQETYHPPAQSDDIKQYMELLRTRKDRILGGSGAGARTDEKPSSS
;
A
#
# COMPACT_ATOMS: atom_id res chain seq x y z
N MET A 1 13.72 -54.06 30.00
CA MET A 1 13.80 -52.62 29.69
C MET A 1 14.00 -52.45 28.18
N SER A 2 12.92 -52.53 27.38
CA SER A 2 12.97 -52.46 25.92
C SER A 2 12.19 -51.23 25.45
N ARG A 3 12.93 -50.17 25.07
CA ARG A 3 12.40 -48.90 24.53
C ARG A 3 13.18 -48.44 23.29
N SER A 4 13.68 -49.37 22.47
CA SER A 4 14.62 -49.02 21.38
C SER A 4 14.20 -49.45 19.96
N LEU A 5 13.06 -50.14 19.79
CA LEU A 5 12.61 -50.59 18.47
C LEU A 5 11.52 -49.72 17.84
N LEU A 6 10.84 -48.88 18.63
CA LEU A 6 9.77 -48.00 18.15
C LEU A 6 10.29 -46.72 17.47
N THR A 7 11.53 -46.31 17.73
CA THR A 7 12.12 -45.08 17.18
C THR A 7 12.91 -45.28 15.88
N LYS A 8 13.31 -46.51 15.54
CA LYS A 8 14.10 -46.78 14.32
C LYS A 8 13.29 -46.92 13.03
N LEU A 9 11.96 -47.04 13.11
CA LEU A 9 11.09 -47.09 11.93
C LEU A 9 10.57 -45.71 11.48
N ALA A 10 10.60 -44.71 12.36
CA ALA A 10 10.02 -43.39 12.10
C ALA A 10 10.98 -42.38 11.44
N GLY A 11 12.26 -42.73 11.26
CA GLY A 11 13.30 -41.82 10.78
C GLY A 11 14.13 -42.35 9.59
N GLY A 12 13.63 -43.32 8.83
CA GLY A 12 14.28 -43.84 7.61
C GLY A 12 13.80 -43.12 6.33
N SER A 13 14.35 -43.49 5.17
CA SER A 13 14.17 -42.88 3.83
C SER A 13 12.75 -42.43 3.45
N LYS A 14 11.70 -43.00 4.06
CA LYS A 14 10.30 -42.53 3.94
C LYS A 14 10.14 -41.05 4.38
N LEU A 15 10.84 -40.63 5.43
CA LEU A 15 10.81 -39.25 5.93
C LEU A 15 11.52 -38.30 4.95
N GLU A 16 12.58 -38.77 4.30
CA GLU A 16 13.32 -37.98 3.30
C GLU A 16 12.48 -37.76 2.04
N VAL A 17 11.75 -38.78 1.57
CA VAL A 17 10.80 -38.64 0.45
C VAL A 17 9.66 -37.69 0.78
N LEU A 18 9.12 -37.73 2.01
CA LEU A 18 8.08 -36.79 2.45
C LEU A 18 8.60 -35.34 2.46
N LYS A 19 9.81 -35.12 3.02
CA LYS A 19 10.45 -33.80 3.05
C LYS A 19 10.73 -33.29 1.64
N PHE A 20 11.21 -34.16 0.75
CA PHE A 20 11.46 -33.81 -0.64
C PHE A 20 10.17 -33.41 -1.35
N GLY A 21 9.10 -34.19 -1.18
CA GLY A 21 7.78 -33.84 -1.67
C GLY A 21 7.32 -32.48 -1.14
N LEU A 22 7.45 -32.23 0.17
CA LEU A 22 7.11 -30.94 0.76
C LEU A 22 7.94 -29.80 0.16
N TYR A 23 9.26 -29.97 0.01
CA TYR A 23 10.12 -28.93 -0.57
C TYR A 23 9.82 -28.60 -2.02
N VAL A 24 9.36 -29.57 -2.82
CA VAL A 24 9.01 -29.34 -4.22
C VAL A 24 7.59 -28.81 -4.34
N PHE A 25 6.62 -29.43 -3.68
CA PHE A 25 5.20 -29.08 -3.86
C PHE A 25 4.78 -27.83 -3.09
N THR A 26 5.40 -27.51 -1.96
CA THR A 26 5.05 -26.30 -1.19
C THR A 26 5.27 -25.02 -2.01
N PRO A 27 6.45 -24.75 -2.61
CA PRO A 27 6.63 -23.54 -3.40
C PRO A 27 5.74 -23.54 -4.65
N ILE A 28 5.51 -24.69 -5.29
CA ILE A 28 4.60 -24.79 -6.44
C ILE A 28 3.16 -24.45 -6.04
N ALA A 29 2.70 -24.96 -4.90
CA ALA A 29 1.36 -24.68 -4.38
C ALA A 29 1.19 -23.21 -4.02
N ILE A 30 2.19 -22.60 -3.38
CA ILE A 30 2.20 -21.16 -3.11
C ILE A 30 2.14 -20.38 -4.42
N MET A 31 3.00 -20.71 -5.39
CA MET A 31 3.06 -19.99 -6.67
C MET A 31 1.76 -20.14 -7.46
N TYR A 32 1.11 -21.30 -7.41
CA TYR A 32 -0.20 -21.52 -8.01
C TYR A 32 -1.29 -20.70 -7.31
N TYR A 33 -1.33 -20.74 -5.97
CA TYR A 33 -2.32 -20.01 -5.16
C TYR A 33 -2.19 -18.49 -5.31
N THR A 34 -0.96 -17.96 -5.36
CA THR A 34 -0.75 -16.52 -5.56
C THR A 34 -0.80 -16.11 -7.03
N GLY A 35 -0.66 -17.07 -7.95
CA GLY A 35 -0.62 -16.85 -9.39
C GLY A 35 -1.99 -16.81 -10.07
N VAL A 36 -3.05 -17.23 -9.37
CA VAL A 36 -4.42 -17.12 -9.91
C VAL A 36 -4.88 -15.65 -9.94
N PRO A 37 -5.56 -15.22 -11.00
CA PRO A 37 -5.99 -13.83 -11.16
C PRO A 37 -6.92 -13.36 -10.02
N GLU A 38 -7.70 -14.28 -9.47
CA GLU A 38 -8.61 -14.02 -8.34
C GLU A 38 -7.86 -13.54 -7.07
N PHE A 39 -6.65 -14.06 -6.80
CA PHE A 39 -5.84 -13.62 -5.67
C PHE A 39 -5.37 -12.17 -5.84
N LEU A 40 -4.99 -11.79 -7.06
CA LEU A 40 -4.56 -10.43 -7.39
C LEU A 40 -5.69 -9.41 -7.17
N GLU A 41 -6.90 -9.74 -7.63
CA GLU A 41 -8.07 -8.87 -7.50
C GLU A 41 -8.53 -8.71 -6.06
N ARG A 42 -8.46 -9.77 -5.26
CA ARG A 42 -8.92 -9.75 -3.87
C ARG A 42 -7.93 -9.13 -2.90
N GLU A 43 -6.66 -9.51 -2.99
CA GLU A 43 -5.67 -9.16 -1.98
C GLU A 43 -4.81 -7.96 -2.40
N VAL A 44 -4.43 -7.86 -3.68
CA VAL A 44 -3.46 -6.87 -4.14
C VAL A 44 -4.11 -5.58 -4.65
N MET A 45 -5.22 -5.67 -5.39
CA MET A 45 -5.91 -4.49 -5.92
C MET A 45 -6.36 -3.49 -4.83
N PRO A 46 -6.94 -3.92 -3.69
CA PRO A 46 -7.33 -2.98 -2.63
C PRO A 46 -6.12 -2.28 -1.99
N LEU A 47 -4.99 -2.99 -1.88
CA LEU A 47 -3.74 -2.41 -1.37
C LEU A 47 -3.19 -1.34 -2.32
N ARG A 48 -3.33 -1.52 -3.64
CA ARG A 48 -2.90 -0.53 -4.63
C ARG A 48 -3.63 0.81 -4.42
N THR A 49 -4.95 0.78 -4.24
CA THR A 49 -5.74 2.00 -4.00
C THR A 49 -5.27 2.74 -2.75
N LYS A 50 -5.04 2.00 -1.65
CA LYS A 50 -4.59 2.58 -0.38
C LYS A 50 -3.14 3.10 -0.41
N LEU A 51 -2.23 2.36 -1.06
CA LEU A 51 -0.80 2.71 -1.12
C LEU A 51 -0.55 3.93 -2.01
N PHE A 52 -1.24 3.99 -3.15
CA PHE A 52 -0.98 5.00 -4.16
C PHE A 52 -1.96 6.19 -4.09
N ARG A 53 -2.91 6.21 -3.14
CA ARG A 53 -3.91 7.29 -2.97
C ARG A 53 -4.51 7.73 -4.32
N LEU A 54 -4.88 6.76 -5.17
CA LEU A 54 -5.39 7.02 -6.53
C LEU A 54 -6.63 7.91 -6.53
N ASP A 55 -7.35 7.88 -5.41
CA ASP A 55 -8.60 8.54 -5.10
C ASP A 55 -8.40 9.93 -4.45
N GLN A 56 -7.15 10.35 -4.19
CA GLN A 56 -6.85 11.76 -3.92
C GLN A 56 -6.53 12.44 -5.25
N GLU A 57 -7.22 13.56 -5.54
CA GLU A 57 -6.78 14.46 -6.60
C GLU A 57 -5.31 14.78 -6.38
N THR A 58 -4.48 14.25 -7.26
CA THR A 58 -3.07 14.63 -7.30
C THR A 58 -3.06 16.09 -7.69
N TYR A 59 -2.31 16.91 -6.95
CA TYR A 59 -2.21 18.34 -7.25
C TYR A 59 -1.81 18.53 -8.72
N HIS A 60 -2.76 19.01 -9.52
CA HIS A 60 -2.55 19.33 -10.91
C HIS A 60 -2.07 20.79 -10.98
N PRO A 61 -0.85 21.05 -11.47
CA PRO A 61 -0.39 22.42 -11.62
C PRO A 61 -1.28 23.14 -12.65
N PRO A 62 -1.59 24.42 -12.43
CA PRO A 62 -2.38 25.21 -13.36
C PRO A 62 -1.71 25.22 -14.74
N ALA A 63 -2.36 24.61 -15.73
CA ALA A 63 -1.79 24.43 -17.07
C ALA A 63 -2.14 25.57 -18.03
N GLN A 64 -3.25 26.27 -17.77
CA GLN A 64 -3.73 27.38 -18.58
C GLN A 64 -3.20 28.71 -18.08
N SER A 65 -2.92 29.64 -19.00
CA SER A 65 -2.31 30.93 -18.65
C SER A 65 -3.16 31.79 -17.70
N ASP A 66 -4.48 31.67 -17.76
CA ASP A 66 -5.38 32.42 -16.87
C ASP A 66 -5.43 31.82 -15.46
N ASP A 67 -5.38 30.50 -15.36
CA ASP A 67 -5.26 29.75 -14.10
C ASP A 67 -3.96 30.09 -13.36
N ILE A 68 -2.85 30.24 -14.10
CA ILE A 68 -1.55 30.65 -13.55
C ILE A 68 -1.62 32.05 -12.91
N LYS A 69 -2.33 32.99 -13.55
CA LYS A 69 -2.49 34.36 -13.02
C LYS A 69 -3.29 34.38 -11.73
N GLN A 70 -4.40 33.64 -11.69
CA GLN A 70 -5.23 33.51 -10.48
C GLN A 70 -4.45 32.86 -9.33
N TYR A 71 -3.67 31.83 -9.62
CA TYR A 71 -2.81 31.18 -8.62
C TYR A 71 -1.72 32.13 -8.10
N MET A 72 -1.09 32.91 -8.97
CA MET A 72 -0.11 33.93 -8.59
C MET A 72 -0.70 35.03 -7.70
N GLU A 73 -1.93 35.44 -7.96
CA GLU A 73 -2.64 36.42 -7.12
C GLU A 73 -2.92 35.86 -5.72
N LEU A 74 -3.44 34.63 -5.62
CA LEU A 74 -3.63 33.94 -4.35
C LEU A 74 -2.34 33.81 -3.54
N LEU A 75 -1.20 33.52 -4.21
CA LEU A 75 0.10 33.44 -3.56
C LEU A 75 0.55 34.79 -3.00
N ARG A 76 0.28 35.89 -3.70
CA ARG A 76 0.59 37.25 -3.24
C ARG A 76 -0.22 37.59 -1.99
N THR A 77 -1.52 37.31 -2.00
CA THR A 77 -2.39 37.56 -0.83
C THR A 77 -1.97 36.72 0.37
N ARG A 78 -1.60 35.45 0.17
CA ARG A 78 -1.07 34.58 1.23
C ARG A 78 0.23 35.12 1.81
N LYS A 79 1.16 35.56 0.94
CA LYS A 79 2.42 36.18 1.35
C LYS A 79 2.16 37.41 2.20
N ASP A 80 1.25 38.28 1.77
CA ASP A 80 0.94 39.52 2.47
C ASP A 80 0.24 39.26 3.82
N ARG A 81 -0.58 38.20 3.91
CA ARG A 81 -1.13 37.72 5.19
C ARG A 81 -0.06 37.16 6.11
N ILE A 82 0.94 36.45 5.60
CA ILE A 82 2.04 35.89 6.42
C ILE A 82 2.97 37.01 6.90
N LEU A 83 3.31 37.94 6.03
CA LEU A 83 4.19 39.07 6.35
C LEU A 83 3.49 40.14 7.20
N GLY A 84 2.19 40.35 7.00
CA GLY A 84 1.36 41.23 7.83
C GLY A 84 0.76 40.56 9.07
N GLY A 85 0.96 39.25 9.22
CA GLY A 85 0.26 38.39 10.19
C GLY A 85 1.12 37.83 11.31
N SER A 86 2.27 38.43 11.64
CA SER A 86 2.97 38.15 12.91
C SER A 86 2.17 38.61 14.16
N GLY A 87 0.89 38.98 14.03
CA GLY A 87 0.09 39.56 15.11
C GLY A 87 -1.37 39.12 15.24
N ALA A 88 -1.92 38.19 14.44
CA ALA A 88 -3.33 37.82 14.63
C ALA A 88 -3.74 36.45 14.06
N GLY A 89 -4.07 35.52 14.96
CA GLY A 89 -5.30 34.74 14.82
C GLY A 89 -5.22 33.44 14.03
N ALA A 90 -4.90 32.36 14.73
CA ALA A 90 -5.40 31.03 14.42
C ALA A 90 -6.94 31.02 14.48
N ARG A 91 -7.62 31.01 13.34
CA ARG A 91 -9.06 30.72 13.23
C ARG A 91 -9.35 29.92 11.95
N THR A 92 -9.62 28.64 12.18
CA THR A 92 -10.55 27.73 11.48
C THR A 92 -10.54 27.73 9.96
N ASP A 93 -9.87 26.73 9.40
CA ASP A 93 -10.03 26.28 8.02
C ASP A 93 -11.38 25.57 7.86
N GLU A 94 -12.39 26.29 7.35
CA GLU A 94 -13.60 25.67 6.79
C GLU A 94 -13.39 25.52 5.28
N LYS A 95 -13.19 24.28 4.84
CA LYS A 95 -13.01 23.88 3.44
C LYS A 95 -14.33 24.12 2.69
N PRO A 96 -14.36 24.90 1.58
CA PRO A 96 -15.58 25.04 0.80
C PRO A 96 -15.91 23.71 0.12
N SER A 97 -17.09 23.19 0.46
CA SER A 97 -17.74 22.07 -0.23
C SER A 97 -18.14 22.53 -1.63
N SER A 98 -17.43 22.06 -2.64
CA SER A 98 -17.82 22.20 -4.04
C SER A 98 -18.88 21.16 -4.39
N SER A 99 -20.08 21.62 -4.73
CA SER A 99 -21.06 20.89 -5.54
C SER A 99 -20.72 20.99 -7.02
#